data_AF-A0A7C6D2R1-F1
#
_entry.id   AF-A0A7C6D2R1-F1
#
_cell.length_a   1.000
_cell.length_b   1.000
_cell.length_c   1.000
_cell.angle_alpha   90.00
_cell.angle_beta   90.00
_cell.angle_gamma   90.00
#
_symmetry.space_group_name_H-M   'P 1'
#
loop_
_entity.id
_entity.type
_entity.pdbx_description
1 polymer ?
#
loop_
_entity_poly.entity_id
_entity_poly.type
_entity_poly.pdbx_seq_one_letter_code
_entity_poly.pdbx_strand_id
1 'polypeptide(L)'
;MKAFGRLLWKDLELSRLPMLINGVAAILWQLFLRTRLQQGWPAEAVAALLFLPMAFLPLWFVWQTYQSLRTEWREDTIYTLLALPVPGWKITLSKLTALLIEYTVVVGIWALGGLVIYWSPLSTLVAELFQGITLSWFIRNGFLLYLMSLGVFASFIIYMQVAYITAKVVGRFHGLVLLWVLLLQGWVVDTVGTVLQPVFAWLPSIPLHRLFNLDQVPRAFMDSSQVLWDLSGSIGSWLAFAGLFFLGAWLLENFVEVN
;
A
#
# COMPACT_ATOMS: atom_id res chain seq x y z
N MET A 1 8.91 17.90 16.35
CA MET A 1 8.98 17.61 14.91
C MET A 1 10.38 17.24 14.42
N LYS A 2 11.47 17.86 14.91
CA LYS A 2 12.85 17.54 14.47
C LYS A 2 13.25 16.06 14.64
N ALA A 3 12.83 15.40 15.72
CA ALA A 3 13.15 13.98 15.95
C ALA A 3 12.49 13.03 14.94
N PHE A 4 11.18 13.18 14.70
CA PHE A 4 10.46 12.37 13.70
C PHE A 4 11.02 12.57 12.30
N GLY A 5 11.31 13.82 11.90
CA GLY A 5 11.89 14.10 10.59
C GLY A 5 13.25 13.43 10.39
N ARG A 6 14.08 13.35 11.43
CA ARG A 6 15.36 12.63 11.38
C ARG A 6 15.18 11.11 11.27
N LEU A 7 14.23 10.54 12.00
CA LEU A 7 13.88 9.12 11.87
C LEU A 7 13.38 8.80 10.46
N LEU A 8 12.45 9.61 9.95
CA LEU A 8 11.94 9.47 8.60
C LEU A 8 13.04 9.61 7.55
N TRP A 9 13.94 10.58 7.70
CA TRP A 9 15.06 10.76 6.79
C TRP A 9 16.01 9.55 6.80
N LYS A 10 16.31 9.00 7.98
CA LYS A 10 17.09 7.76 8.12
C LYS A 10 16.41 6.60 7.39
N ASP A 11 15.11 6.40 7.61
CA ASP A 11 14.36 5.32 6.97
C ASP A 11 14.25 5.52 5.43
N LEU A 12 14.16 6.77 4.95
CA LEU A 12 14.18 7.10 3.51
C LEU A 12 15.54 6.87 2.85
N GLU A 13 16.65 7.15 3.54
CA GLU A 13 17.99 6.85 3.00
C GLU A 13 18.17 5.33 2.84
N LEU A 14 17.62 4.54 3.77
CA LEU A 14 17.60 3.08 3.66
C LEU A 14 16.71 2.59 2.51
N SER A 15 15.58 3.26 2.24
CA SER A 15 14.68 2.90 1.14
C SER A 15 15.12 3.44 -0.24
N ARG A 16 16.14 4.31 -0.29
CA ARG A 16 16.61 4.94 -1.53
C ARG A 16 16.99 3.95 -2.62
N LEU A 17 17.74 2.91 -2.27
CA LEU A 17 18.19 1.90 -3.24
C LEU A 17 17.02 1.04 -3.74
N PRO A 18 16.15 0.47 -2.87
CA PRO A 18 14.90 -0.15 -3.30
C PRO A 18 14.03 0.75 -4.21
N MET A 19 13.85 2.02 -3.83
CA MET A 19 13.07 2.98 -4.60
C MET A 19 13.64 3.20 -6.00
N LEU A 20 14.97 3.37 -6.11
CA LEU A 20 15.65 3.52 -7.40
C LEU A 20 15.54 2.25 -8.26
N ILE A 21 15.77 1.07 -7.68
CA ILE A 21 15.66 -0.20 -8.40
C ILE A 21 14.26 -0.39 -8.95
N ASN A 22 13.22 -0.20 -8.12
CA ASN A 22 11.83 -0.32 -8.56
C ASN A 22 11.45 0.72 -9.61
N GLY A 23 11.91 1.97 -9.44
CA GLY A 23 11.66 3.05 -10.41
C GLY A 23 12.31 2.77 -11.77
N VAL A 24 13.57 2.33 -11.79
CA VAL A 24 14.27 1.97 -13.03
C VAL A 24 13.64 0.73 -13.67
N ALA A 25 13.35 -0.31 -12.89
CA ALA A 25 12.68 -1.51 -13.38
C ALA A 25 11.31 -1.20 -13.98
N ALA A 26 10.53 -0.29 -13.36
CA ALA A 26 9.26 0.19 -13.89
C ALA A 26 9.42 0.82 -15.28
N ILE A 27 10.37 1.74 -15.45
CA ILE A 27 10.61 2.42 -16.73
C ILE A 27 11.08 1.40 -17.79
N LEU A 28 12.04 0.54 -17.45
CA LEU A 28 12.56 -0.47 -18.37
C LEU A 28 11.46 -1.45 -18.81
N TRP A 29 10.59 -1.87 -17.89
CA TRP A 29 9.45 -2.72 -18.21
C TRP A 29 8.48 -2.05 -19.17
N GLN A 30 8.15 -0.78 -18.92
CA GLN A 30 7.27 -0.02 -19.79
C GLN A 30 7.87 0.23 -21.18
N LEU A 31 9.17 0.51 -21.27
CA LEU A 31 9.88 0.64 -22.54
C LEU A 31 9.89 -0.69 -23.29
N PHE A 32 10.17 -1.80 -22.61
CA PHE A 32 10.10 -3.13 -23.19
C PHE A 32 8.72 -3.40 -23.80
N LEU A 33 7.65 -3.21 -23.02
CA LEU A 33 6.28 -3.41 -23.48
C LEU A 33 5.92 -2.48 -24.65
N ARG A 34 6.44 -1.25 -24.67
CA ARG A 34 6.27 -0.33 -25.79
C ARG A 34 6.91 -0.87 -27.08
N THR A 35 8.11 -1.43 -26.99
CA THR A 35 8.75 -2.05 -28.17
C THR A 35 7.96 -3.26 -28.67
N ARG A 36 7.36 -4.05 -27.76
CA ARG A 36 6.52 -5.21 -28.12
C ARG A 36 5.23 -4.79 -28.81
N LEU A 37 4.60 -3.72 -28.32
CA LEU A 37 3.42 -3.14 -28.97
C LEU A 37 3.73 -2.70 -30.41
N GLN A 38 4.88 -2.05 -30.64
CA GLN A 38 5.31 -1.64 -31.98
C GLN A 38 5.63 -2.81 -32.90
N GLN A 39 6.06 -3.95 -32.35
CA GLN A 39 6.31 -5.18 -33.08
C GLN A 39 5.02 -5.97 -33.42
N GLY A 40 3.84 -5.43 -33.08
CA GLY A 40 2.55 -6.03 -33.41
C GLY A 40 1.98 -6.96 -32.34
N TRP A 41 2.46 -6.89 -31.09
CA TRP A 41 1.81 -7.62 -30.00
C TRP A 41 0.38 -7.09 -29.77
N PRO A 42 -0.57 -7.97 -29.40
CA PRO A 42 -1.93 -7.56 -29.08
C PRO A 42 -1.95 -6.50 -27.97
N ALA A 43 -2.70 -5.42 -28.18
CA ALA A 43 -2.78 -4.31 -27.22
C ALA A 43 -3.32 -4.76 -25.85
N GLU A 44 -4.25 -5.70 -25.83
CA GLU A 44 -4.83 -6.30 -24.62
C GLU A 44 -3.75 -7.03 -23.78
N ALA A 45 -2.88 -7.80 -24.43
CA ALA A 45 -1.80 -8.51 -23.76
C ALA A 45 -0.77 -7.53 -23.18
N VAL A 46 -0.44 -6.47 -23.93
CA VAL A 46 0.45 -5.40 -23.46
C VAL A 46 -0.17 -4.68 -22.25
N ALA A 47 -1.46 -4.36 -22.29
CA ALA A 47 -2.18 -3.73 -21.18
C ALA A 47 -2.18 -4.62 -19.93
N ALA A 48 -2.48 -5.91 -20.06
CA ALA A 48 -2.44 -6.85 -18.94
C ALA A 48 -1.03 -6.97 -18.32
N LEU A 49 0.00 -7.07 -19.16
CA LEU A 49 1.40 -7.12 -18.72
C LEU A 49 1.89 -5.80 -18.13
N LEU A 50 1.27 -4.68 -18.50
CA LEU A 50 1.52 -3.40 -17.87
C LEU A 50 1.16 -3.52 -16.38
N PHE A 51 -0.04 -3.97 -16.03
CA PHE A 51 -0.44 -4.06 -14.61
C PHE A 51 0.23 -5.19 -13.81
N LEU A 52 0.91 -6.15 -14.46
CA LEU A 52 1.50 -7.31 -13.78
C LEU A 52 2.49 -6.95 -12.64
N PRO A 53 3.46 -6.03 -12.80
CA PRO A 53 4.36 -5.65 -11.70
C PRO A 53 3.62 -4.97 -10.53
N MET A 54 2.50 -4.31 -10.80
CA MET A 54 1.68 -3.70 -9.73
C MET A 54 1.08 -4.75 -8.81
N ALA A 55 0.73 -5.92 -9.33
CA ALA A 55 0.25 -7.05 -8.53
C ALA A 55 1.35 -7.63 -7.61
N PHE A 56 2.63 -7.42 -7.93
CA PHE A 56 3.76 -7.87 -7.10
C PHE A 56 4.10 -6.88 -5.97
N LEU A 57 3.68 -5.61 -6.07
CA LEU A 57 4.02 -4.59 -5.08
C LEU A 57 3.58 -4.97 -3.64
N PRO A 58 2.38 -5.51 -3.37
CA PRO A 58 2.00 -5.88 -2.00
C PRO A 58 3.00 -6.85 -1.36
N LEU A 59 3.42 -7.88 -2.11
CA LEU A 59 4.43 -8.84 -1.66
C LEU A 59 5.80 -8.17 -1.46
N TRP A 60 6.18 -7.27 -2.37
CA TRP A 60 7.41 -6.50 -2.24
C TRP A 60 7.43 -5.64 -0.98
N PHE A 61 6.34 -4.94 -0.66
CA PHE A 61 6.27 -4.08 0.53
C PHE A 61 6.22 -4.88 1.83
N VAL A 62 5.57 -6.05 1.84
CA VAL A 62 5.68 -7.00 2.95
C VAL A 62 7.14 -7.41 3.16
N TRP A 63 7.82 -7.80 2.08
CA TRP A 63 9.24 -8.15 2.13
C TRP A 63 10.14 -7.00 2.60
N GLN A 64 9.95 -5.79 2.07
CA GLN A 64 10.70 -4.59 2.47
C GLN A 64 10.48 -4.24 3.93
N THR A 65 9.23 -4.33 4.41
CA THR A 65 8.91 -4.11 5.83
C THR A 65 9.65 -5.12 6.70
N TYR A 66 9.62 -6.40 6.33
CA TYR A 66 10.35 -7.45 7.02
C TYR A 66 11.86 -7.19 7.03
N GLN A 67 12.46 -6.86 5.89
CA GLN A 67 13.90 -6.60 5.81
C GLN A 67 14.31 -5.37 6.61
N SER A 68 13.54 -4.27 6.53
CA SER A 68 13.80 -3.04 7.29
C SER A 68 13.85 -3.30 8.80
N LEU A 69 12.94 -4.12 9.32
CA LEU A 69 12.96 -4.51 10.73
C LEU A 69 14.05 -5.55 11.00
N ARG A 70 14.26 -6.51 10.10
CA ARG A 70 15.30 -7.52 10.27
C ARG A 70 16.70 -6.93 10.36
N THR A 71 17.03 -5.93 9.54
CA THR A 71 18.33 -5.28 9.57
C THR A 71 18.55 -4.56 10.90
N GLU A 72 17.52 -3.91 11.46
CA GLU A 72 17.66 -3.22 12.76
C GLU A 72 17.99 -4.16 13.92
N TRP A 73 17.42 -5.37 13.93
CA TRP A 73 17.74 -6.39 14.93
C TRP A 73 19.04 -7.13 14.62
N ARG A 74 19.45 -7.24 13.34
CA ARG A 74 20.70 -7.92 12.96
C ARG A 74 21.93 -7.05 13.27
N GLU A 75 21.76 -5.74 13.18
CA GLU A 75 22.83 -4.76 13.36
C GLU A 75 22.80 -4.11 14.75
N ASP A 76 21.98 -4.62 15.67
CA ASP A 76 21.83 -4.13 17.05
C ASP A 76 21.47 -2.64 17.18
N THR A 77 21.01 -2.03 16.08
CA THR A 77 20.61 -0.63 16.03
C THR A 77 19.27 -0.41 16.72
N ILE A 78 18.48 -1.47 16.90
CA ILE A 78 17.23 -1.43 17.66
C ILE A 78 17.43 -0.90 19.08
N TYR A 79 18.53 -1.27 19.75
CA TYR A 79 18.84 -0.80 21.10
C TYR A 79 19.14 0.70 21.14
N THR A 80 19.83 1.19 20.11
CA THR A 80 20.08 2.63 19.96
C THR A 80 18.78 3.39 19.71
N LEU A 81 17.86 2.81 18.93
CA LEU A 81 16.56 3.42 18.64
C LEU A 81 15.67 3.48 19.87
N LEU A 82 15.63 2.43 20.70
CA LEU A 82 14.85 2.38 21.94
C LEU A 82 15.44 3.26 23.05
N ALA A 83 16.75 3.54 23.01
CA ALA A 83 17.39 4.50 23.92
C ALA A 83 17.04 5.97 23.60
N LEU A 84 16.49 6.27 22.42
CA LEU A 84 16.06 7.62 22.08
C LEU A 84 14.86 8.02 22.94
N PRO A 85 14.75 9.29 23.39
CA PRO A 85 13.60 9.79 24.14
C PRO A 85 12.41 10.05 23.19
N VAL A 86 12.00 9.01 22.46
CA VAL A 86 10.97 9.05 21.42
C VAL A 86 10.06 7.83 21.64
N PRO A 87 8.73 8.04 21.71
CA PRO A 87 7.79 6.93 21.92
C PRO A 87 7.80 5.95 20.74
N GLY A 88 7.53 4.66 21.01
CA GLY A 88 7.62 3.59 20.02
C GLY A 88 6.75 3.81 18.77
N TRP A 89 5.59 4.46 18.93
CA TRP A 89 4.70 4.74 17.81
C TRP A 89 5.30 5.71 16.79
N LYS A 90 6.22 6.60 17.19
CA LYS A 90 6.90 7.48 16.24
C LYS A 90 7.95 6.73 15.42
N ILE A 91 8.54 5.67 15.99
CA ILE A 91 9.51 4.81 15.30
C ILE A 91 8.79 3.94 14.27
N THR A 92 7.69 3.30 14.63
CA THR A 92 6.89 2.51 13.66
C THR A 92 6.24 3.40 12.61
N LEU A 93 5.79 4.60 12.99
CA LEU A 93 5.21 5.58 12.04
C LEU A 93 6.24 6.09 11.04
N SER A 94 7.49 6.33 11.43
CA SER A 94 8.52 6.82 10.49
C SER A 94 8.78 5.77 9.41
N LYS A 95 8.86 4.49 9.79
CA LYS A 95 9.00 3.36 8.87
C LYS A 95 7.80 3.22 7.94
N LEU A 96 6.59 3.26 8.49
CA LEU A 96 5.36 3.24 7.70
C LEU A 96 5.37 4.37 6.68
N THR A 97 5.68 5.60 7.12
CA THR A 97 5.70 6.78 6.26
C THR A 97 6.77 6.68 5.18
N ALA A 98 7.97 6.20 5.50
CA ALA A 98 9.05 6.02 4.53
C ALA A 98 8.65 5.04 3.41
N LEU A 99 8.04 3.91 3.76
CA LEU A 99 7.56 2.91 2.80
C LEU A 99 6.37 3.43 1.98
N LEU A 100 5.46 4.21 2.57
CA LEU A 100 4.38 4.85 1.81
C LEU A 100 4.90 5.93 0.85
N ILE A 101 5.96 6.65 1.20
CA ILE A 101 6.64 7.58 0.27
C ILE A 101 7.30 6.79 -0.87
N GLU A 102 8.01 5.69 -0.58
CA GLU A 102 8.56 4.80 -1.62
C GLU A 102 7.46 4.33 -2.56
N TYR A 103 6.34 3.84 -2.02
CA TYR A 103 5.17 3.44 -2.80
C TYR A 103 4.66 4.58 -3.70
N THR A 104 4.50 5.78 -3.13
CA THR A 104 4.04 6.97 -3.86
C THR A 104 4.97 7.31 -5.02
N VAL A 105 6.29 7.25 -4.80
CA VAL A 105 7.28 7.52 -5.84
C VAL A 105 7.24 6.45 -6.92
N VAL A 106 7.20 5.17 -6.56
CA VAL A 106 7.14 4.06 -7.52
C VAL A 106 5.87 4.14 -8.37
N VAL A 107 4.71 4.35 -7.75
CA VAL A 107 3.44 4.53 -8.48
C VAL A 107 3.45 5.79 -9.33
N GLY A 108 4.02 6.89 -8.83
CA GLY A 108 4.17 8.13 -9.58
C GLY A 108 5.04 7.97 -10.82
N ILE A 109 6.21 7.33 -10.70
CA ILE A 109 7.08 6.97 -11.82
C ILE A 109 6.30 6.09 -12.81
N TRP A 110 5.52 5.14 -12.29
CA TRP A 110 4.81 4.20 -13.13
C TRP A 110 3.68 4.87 -13.93
N ALA A 111 2.88 5.72 -13.28
CA ALA A 111 1.79 6.48 -13.90
C ALA A 111 2.33 7.51 -14.91
N LEU A 112 3.34 8.30 -14.51
CA LEU A 112 3.97 9.30 -15.39
C LEU A 112 4.70 8.63 -16.56
N GLY A 113 5.41 7.54 -16.30
CA GLY A 113 6.03 6.71 -17.33
C GLY A 113 4.99 6.20 -18.33
N GLY A 114 3.86 5.71 -17.83
CA GLY A 114 2.77 5.20 -18.66
C GLY A 114 2.23 6.29 -19.58
N LEU A 115 1.98 7.48 -19.02
CA LEU A 115 1.52 8.64 -19.79
C LEU A 115 2.54 9.08 -20.86
N VAL A 116 3.81 9.21 -20.51
CA VAL A 116 4.86 9.70 -21.43
C VAL A 116 5.19 8.66 -22.50
N ILE A 117 5.44 7.40 -22.11
CA ILE A 117 5.88 6.33 -23.01
C ILE A 117 4.76 5.90 -23.96
N TYR A 118 3.50 5.93 -23.50
CA TYR A 118 2.34 5.49 -24.29
C TYR A 118 1.52 6.64 -24.85
N TRP A 119 1.98 7.90 -24.79
CA TRP A 119 1.21 9.06 -25.24
C TRP A 119 0.59 8.91 -26.64
N SER A 120 1.37 8.44 -27.62
CA SER A 120 0.92 8.32 -29.03
C SER A 120 -0.09 7.18 -29.30
N PRO A 121 0.07 5.96 -28.75
CA PRO A 121 -0.94 4.90 -28.86
C PRO A 121 -2.12 5.09 -27.91
N LEU A 122 -1.89 5.73 -26.75
CA LEU A 122 -2.98 6.16 -25.88
C LEU A 122 -3.81 7.23 -26.57
N SER A 123 -3.24 8.18 -27.33
CA SER A 123 -4.08 9.24 -27.90
C SER A 123 -5.17 8.72 -28.84
N THR A 124 -4.97 7.60 -29.54
CA THR A 124 -6.02 6.99 -30.37
C THR A 124 -7.01 6.17 -29.55
N LEU A 125 -6.53 5.27 -28.69
CA LEU A 125 -7.39 4.45 -27.82
C LEU A 125 -8.16 5.29 -26.80
N VAL A 126 -7.52 6.33 -26.26
CA VAL A 126 -8.11 7.28 -25.33
C VAL A 126 -9.13 8.15 -26.04
N ALA A 127 -8.83 8.61 -27.26
CA ALA A 127 -9.79 9.38 -28.06
C ALA A 127 -10.99 8.56 -28.51
N GLU A 128 -10.94 7.22 -28.53
CA GLU A 128 -12.09 6.36 -28.83
C GLU A 128 -12.85 5.92 -27.57
N LEU A 129 -12.16 5.44 -26.53
CA LEU A 129 -12.78 4.95 -25.30
C LEU A 129 -13.30 6.06 -24.38
N PHE A 130 -12.74 7.27 -24.46
CA PHE A 130 -13.02 8.36 -23.54
C PHE A 130 -13.64 9.59 -24.22
N GLN A 131 -14.27 9.41 -25.38
CA GLN A 131 -15.14 10.44 -25.96
C GLN A 131 -16.22 10.83 -24.95
N GLY A 132 -16.14 12.05 -24.42
CA GLY A 132 -17.07 12.58 -23.42
C GLY A 132 -16.61 12.51 -21.96
N ILE A 133 -15.46 11.91 -21.65
CA ILE A 133 -14.89 11.90 -20.29
C ILE A 133 -13.95 13.09 -20.10
N THR A 134 -14.19 13.87 -19.05
CA THR A 134 -13.42 15.09 -18.74
C THR A 134 -12.08 14.77 -18.06
N LEU A 135 -11.07 15.62 -18.24
CA LEU A 135 -9.79 15.49 -17.53
C LEU A 135 -9.96 15.51 -16.00
N SER A 136 -10.94 16.27 -15.50
CA SER A 136 -11.27 16.31 -14.07
C SER A 136 -11.75 14.97 -13.52
N TRP A 137 -12.49 14.19 -14.32
CA TRP A 137 -12.91 12.84 -13.97
C TRP A 137 -11.69 11.92 -13.77
N PHE A 138 -10.71 11.98 -14.69
CA PHE A 138 -9.49 11.19 -14.58
C PHE A 138 -8.67 11.54 -13.35
N ILE A 139 -8.46 12.83 -13.09
CA ILE A 139 -7.68 13.29 -11.92
C ILE A 139 -8.38 12.85 -10.64
N ARG A 140 -9.70 13.06 -10.53
CA ARG A 140 -10.48 12.68 -9.35
C ARG A 140 -10.42 11.18 -9.11
N ASN A 141 -10.73 10.36 -10.11
CA ASN A 141 -10.78 8.91 -9.94
C ASN A 141 -9.40 8.29 -9.79
N GLY A 142 -8.39 8.80 -10.49
CA GLY A 142 -6.99 8.42 -10.28
C GLY A 142 -6.53 8.73 -8.85
N PHE A 143 -6.89 9.90 -8.32
CA PHE A 143 -6.59 10.27 -6.94
C PHE A 143 -7.33 9.40 -5.92
N LEU A 144 -8.62 9.09 -6.14
CA LEU A 144 -9.38 8.18 -5.28
C LEU A 144 -8.78 6.76 -5.28
N LEU A 145 -8.44 6.22 -6.44
CA LEU A 145 -7.79 4.91 -6.56
C LEU A 145 -6.44 4.90 -5.84
N TYR A 146 -5.65 5.97 -5.97
CA TYR A 146 -4.40 6.14 -5.26
C TYR A 146 -4.58 6.18 -3.74
N LEU A 147 -5.59 6.90 -3.23
CA LEU A 147 -5.86 6.92 -1.78
C LEU A 147 -6.31 5.55 -1.26
N MET A 148 -7.18 4.86 -2.00
CA MET A 148 -7.63 3.52 -1.64
C MET A 148 -6.47 2.52 -1.64
N SER A 149 -5.62 2.56 -2.66
CA SER A 149 -4.44 1.71 -2.73
C SER A 149 -3.47 2.03 -1.59
N LEU A 150 -3.21 3.31 -1.29
CA LEU A 150 -2.37 3.73 -0.17
C LEU A 150 -2.88 3.14 1.16
N GLY A 151 -4.18 3.14 1.42
CA GLY A 151 -4.78 2.51 2.60
C GLY A 151 -4.55 0.99 2.65
N VAL A 152 -4.67 0.30 1.52
CA VAL A 152 -4.38 -1.14 1.40
C VAL A 152 -2.90 -1.43 1.67
N PHE A 153 -1.98 -0.65 1.09
CA PHE A 153 -0.54 -0.81 1.32
C PHE A 153 -0.15 -0.51 2.77
N ALA A 154 -0.72 0.54 3.37
CA ALA A 154 -0.51 0.85 4.78
C ALA A 154 -0.93 -0.33 5.68
N SER A 155 -2.05 -0.98 5.35
CA SER A 155 -2.56 -2.15 6.07
C SER A 155 -1.57 -3.33 6.04
N PHE A 156 -1.01 -3.65 4.86
CA PHE A 156 0.02 -4.70 4.73
C PHE A 156 1.28 -4.39 5.53
N ILE A 157 1.74 -3.14 5.51
CA ILE A 157 2.91 -2.72 6.28
C ILE A 157 2.64 -2.87 7.78
N ILE A 158 1.47 -2.42 8.27
CA ILE A 158 1.10 -2.55 9.69
C ILE A 158 1.06 -4.01 10.11
N TYR A 159 0.42 -4.89 9.34
CA TYR A 159 0.40 -6.33 9.63
C TYR A 159 1.80 -6.90 9.76
N MET A 160 2.66 -6.62 8.77
CA MET A 160 4.03 -7.12 8.79
C MET A 160 4.84 -6.56 9.97
N GLN A 161 4.67 -5.28 10.32
CA GLN A 161 5.33 -4.66 11.47
C GLN A 161 4.95 -5.35 12.77
N VAL A 162 3.63 -5.48 13.03
CA VAL A 162 3.13 -6.06 14.29
C VAL A 162 3.48 -7.54 14.37
N ALA A 163 3.38 -8.29 13.27
CA ALA A 163 3.75 -9.70 13.23
C ALA A 163 5.24 -9.92 13.52
N TYR A 164 6.11 -9.11 12.93
CA TYR A 164 7.55 -9.19 13.16
C TYR A 164 7.91 -8.87 14.62
N ILE A 165 7.37 -7.77 15.17
CA ILE A 165 7.63 -7.35 16.56
C ILE A 165 7.15 -8.44 17.54
N THR A 166 5.94 -8.95 17.35
CA THR A 166 5.37 -10.02 18.19
C THR A 166 6.23 -11.27 18.15
N ALA A 167 6.66 -11.68 16.95
CA ALA A 167 7.54 -12.83 16.81
C ALA A 167 8.90 -12.63 17.51
N LYS A 168 9.41 -11.39 17.59
CA LYS A 168 10.66 -11.09 18.30
C LYS A 168 10.48 -11.17 19.82
N VAL A 169 9.36 -10.68 20.34
CA VAL A 169 9.01 -10.78 21.77
C VAL A 169 8.93 -12.24 22.22
N VAL A 170 8.40 -13.15 21.39
CA VAL A 170 8.30 -14.58 21.75
C VAL A 170 9.65 -15.31 21.75
N GLY A 171 10.64 -14.85 20.98
CA GLY A 171 12.01 -15.39 20.92
C GLY A 171 12.16 -16.79 20.28
N ARG A 172 11.25 -17.74 20.54
CA ARG A 172 11.29 -19.12 20.03
C ARG A 172 10.36 -19.32 18.84
N PHE A 173 10.76 -20.15 17.87
CA PHE A 173 9.99 -20.47 16.66
C PHE A 173 9.53 -19.22 15.87
N HIS A 174 10.41 -18.22 15.79
CA HIS A 174 10.12 -16.88 15.25
C HIS A 174 9.35 -16.89 13.92
N GLY A 175 9.76 -17.75 12.97
CA GLY A 175 9.08 -17.85 11.66
C GLY A 175 7.64 -18.37 11.75
N LEU A 176 7.37 -19.35 12.64
CA LEU A 176 6.02 -19.87 12.84
C LEU A 176 5.13 -18.82 13.53
N VAL A 177 5.65 -18.16 14.56
CA VAL A 177 4.90 -17.11 15.28
C VAL A 177 4.57 -15.97 14.32
N LEU A 178 5.52 -15.53 13.49
CA LEU A 178 5.29 -14.48 12.50
C LEU A 178 4.16 -14.84 11.53
N LEU A 179 4.19 -16.06 10.98
CA LEU A 179 3.15 -16.54 10.08
C LEU A 179 1.78 -16.62 10.77
N TRP A 180 1.74 -17.19 11.99
CA TRP A 180 0.51 -17.28 12.78
C TRP A 180 -0.08 -15.92 13.10
N VAL A 181 0.75 -14.94 13.50
CA VAL A 181 0.28 -13.59 13.82
C VAL A 181 -0.26 -12.89 12.58
N LEU A 182 0.37 -13.04 11.40
CA LEU A 182 -0.17 -12.50 10.15
C LEU A 182 -1.58 -13.03 9.84
N LEU A 183 -1.80 -14.34 10.03
CA LEU A 183 -3.12 -14.95 9.82
C LEU A 183 -4.16 -14.50 10.86
N LEU A 184 -3.76 -14.48 12.14
CA LEU A 184 -4.65 -14.09 13.24
C LEU A 184 -5.05 -12.62 13.15
N GLN A 185 -4.17 -11.73 12.71
CA GLN A 185 -4.47 -10.31 12.53
C GLN A 185 -5.59 -10.07 11.51
N GLY A 186 -5.58 -10.79 10.39
CA GLY A 186 -6.66 -10.72 9.40
C GLY A 186 -8.00 -11.08 10.03
N TRP A 187 -8.05 -12.22 10.72
CA TRP A 187 -9.25 -12.64 11.44
C TRP A 187 -9.71 -11.63 12.51
N VAL A 188 -8.78 -11.05 13.27
CA VAL A 188 -9.10 -10.03 14.29
C VAL A 188 -9.69 -8.78 13.64
N VAL A 189 -9.10 -8.29 12.55
CA VAL A 189 -9.60 -7.08 11.86
C VAL A 189 -10.99 -7.30 11.30
N ASP A 190 -11.25 -8.46 10.68
CA ASP A 190 -12.57 -8.80 10.15
C ASP A 190 -13.61 -8.98 11.26
N THR A 191 -13.21 -9.62 12.35
CA THR A 191 -14.09 -9.83 13.52
C THR A 191 -14.45 -8.50 14.18
N VAL A 192 -13.47 -7.61 14.41
CA VAL A 192 -13.71 -6.28 14.97
C VAL A 192 -14.57 -5.44 14.02
N GLY A 193 -14.33 -5.51 12.71
CA GLY A 193 -15.17 -4.86 11.70
C GLY A 193 -16.63 -5.30 11.81
N THR A 194 -16.87 -6.61 11.90
CA THR A 194 -18.21 -7.20 12.01
C THR A 194 -18.89 -6.85 13.34
N VAL A 195 -18.15 -6.91 14.44
CA VAL A 195 -18.67 -6.61 15.79
C VAL A 195 -19.03 -5.12 15.93
N LEU A 196 -18.25 -4.23 15.31
CA LEU A 196 -18.51 -2.79 15.34
C LEU A 196 -19.50 -2.31 14.27
N GLN A 197 -19.80 -3.13 13.27
CA GLN A 197 -20.74 -2.79 12.19
C GLN A 197 -22.09 -2.25 12.71
N PRO A 198 -22.76 -2.86 13.72
CA PRO A 198 -24.02 -2.34 14.25
C PRO A 198 -23.89 -0.94 14.88
N VAL A 199 -22.74 -0.62 15.47
CA VAL A 199 -22.45 0.69 16.07
C VAL A 199 -22.35 1.77 14.99
N PHE A 200 -21.86 1.40 13.80
CA PHE A 200 -21.70 2.29 12.66
C PHE A 200 -22.80 2.16 11.60
N ALA A 201 -23.87 1.40 11.87
CA ALA A 201 -24.96 1.17 10.92
C ALA A 201 -25.73 2.45 10.54
N TRP A 202 -25.54 3.54 11.27
CA TRP A 202 -26.08 4.86 10.92
C TRP A 202 -25.38 5.50 9.70
N LEU A 203 -24.21 5.00 9.29
CA LEU A 203 -23.53 5.47 8.07
C LEU A 203 -24.18 4.87 6.81
N PRO A 204 -24.51 5.69 5.80
CA PRO A 204 -25.08 5.19 4.57
C PRO A 204 -24.04 4.42 3.75
N SER A 205 -24.46 3.29 3.17
CA SER A 205 -23.65 2.58 2.18
C SER A 205 -23.45 3.44 0.93
N ILE A 206 -22.20 3.59 0.47
CA ILE A 206 -21.90 4.40 -0.72
C ILE A 206 -21.84 3.49 -1.95
N PRO A 207 -22.69 3.70 -2.97
CA PRO A 207 -22.55 2.98 -4.23
C PRO A 207 -21.27 3.40 -4.96
N LEU A 208 -20.41 2.42 -5.28
CA LEU A 208 -19.14 2.69 -5.95
C LEU A 208 -19.33 3.35 -7.33
N HIS A 209 -20.41 3.04 -8.05
CA HIS A 209 -20.70 3.70 -9.32
C HIS A 209 -20.87 5.23 -9.17
N ARG A 210 -21.51 5.69 -8.09
CA ARG A 210 -21.62 7.14 -7.79
C ARG A 210 -20.32 7.69 -7.24
N LEU A 211 -19.58 6.91 -6.44
CA LEU A 211 -18.28 7.36 -5.94
C LEU A 211 -17.33 7.65 -7.11
N PHE A 212 -17.26 6.77 -8.10
CA PHE A 212 -16.37 6.93 -9.25
C PHE A 212 -16.99 7.73 -10.42
N ASN A 213 -18.20 8.25 -10.28
CA ASN A 213 -18.97 8.89 -11.36
C ASN A 213 -18.96 8.05 -12.65
N LEU A 214 -19.19 6.74 -12.53
CA LEU A 214 -19.16 5.79 -13.66
C LEU A 214 -20.32 6.03 -14.65
N ASP A 215 -21.32 6.80 -14.25
CA ASP A 215 -22.45 7.22 -15.08
C ASP A 215 -22.01 8.02 -16.33
N GLN A 216 -20.79 8.57 -16.30
CA GLN A 216 -20.18 9.31 -17.42
C GLN A 216 -19.41 8.41 -18.40
N VAL A 217 -19.26 7.12 -18.09
CA VAL A 217 -18.51 6.16 -18.91
C VAL A 217 -19.47 5.40 -19.83
N PRO A 218 -19.14 5.15 -21.12
CA PRO A 218 -20.00 4.40 -22.02
C PRO A 218 -20.43 3.03 -21.44
N ARG A 219 -21.66 2.62 -21.76
CA ARG A 219 -22.36 1.42 -21.21
C ARG A 219 -21.58 0.11 -21.24
N ALA A 220 -20.51 -0.01 -22.02
CA ALA A 220 -19.64 -1.19 -22.07
C ALA A 220 -18.99 -1.56 -20.71
N PHE A 221 -18.90 -0.62 -19.76
CA PHE A 221 -18.39 -0.86 -18.39
C PHE A 221 -19.51 -0.94 -17.32
N MET A 222 -20.78 -0.74 -17.71
CA MET A 222 -21.91 -0.58 -16.77
C MET A 222 -22.52 -1.89 -16.25
N ASP A 223 -22.14 -3.06 -16.78
CA ASP A 223 -22.65 -4.36 -16.30
C ASP A 223 -22.08 -4.79 -14.93
N SER A 224 -21.16 -4.00 -14.35
CA SER A 224 -20.72 -4.16 -12.95
C SER A 224 -21.76 -3.60 -11.97
N SER A 225 -22.88 -4.31 -11.90
CA SER A 225 -23.99 -4.21 -10.95
C SER A 225 -23.58 -3.70 -9.55
N GLN A 226 -24.16 -2.58 -9.12
CA GLN A 226 -24.55 -2.25 -7.74
C GLN A 226 -23.55 -2.62 -6.61
N VAL A 227 -22.23 -2.52 -6.83
CA VAL A 227 -21.28 -2.75 -5.74
C VAL A 227 -21.42 -1.61 -4.73
N LEU A 228 -22.01 -1.95 -3.58
CA LEU A 228 -22.17 -1.06 -2.45
C LEU A 228 -20.94 -1.21 -1.57
N TRP A 229 -20.29 -0.09 -1.26
CA TRP A 229 -19.26 -0.08 -0.24
C TRP A 229 -19.91 0.10 1.12
N ASP A 230 -19.82 -0.94 1.96
CA ASP A 230 -20.21 -0.88 3.35
C ASP A 230 -19.16 -0.14 4.19
N LEU A 231 -19.41 1.14 4.43
CA LEU A 231 -18.57 1.98 5.29
C LEU A 231 -18.64 1.58 6.75
N SER A 232 -19.78 1.01 7.21
CA SER A 232 -19.98 0.70 8.62
C SER A 232 -19.01 -0.39 9.09
N GLY A 233 -18.89 -1.48 8.34
CA GLY A 233 -17.89 -2.52 8.58
C GLY A 233 -16.46 -2.02 8.33
N SER A 234 -16.24 -1.24 7.26
CA SER A 234 -14.92 -0.72 6.90
C SER A 234 -14.30 0.16 7.99
N ILE A 235 -15.10 1.03 8.64
CA ILE A 235 -14.64 1.89 9.74
C ILE A 235 -14.19 1.04 10.93
N GLY A 236 -14.95 -0.02 11.28
CA GLY A 236 -14.57 -0.95 12.33
C GLY A 236 -13.22 -1.61 12.03
N SER A 237 -13.01 -2.06 10.80
CA SER A 237 -11.71 -2.61 10.36
C SER A 237 -10.58 -1.58 10.41
N TRP A 238 -10.82 -0.32 10.01
CA TRP A 238 -9.81 0.75 10.11
C TRP A 238 -9.42 1.07 11.56
N LEU A 239 -10.39 1.06 12.47
CA LEU A 239 -10.12 1.18 13.91
C LEU A 239 -9.29 -0.01 14.41
N ALA A 240 -9.57 -1.22 13.94
CA ALA A 240 -8.76 -2.39 14.26
C ALA A 240 -7.32 -2.26 13.74
N PHE A 241 -7.11 -1.75 12.52
CA PHE A 241 -5.78 -1.45 11.99
C PHE A 241 -5.04 -0.41 12.83
N ALA A 242 -5.71 0.68 13.23
CA ALA A 242 -5.14 1.68 14.11
C ALA A 242 -4.76 1.07 15.48
N GLY A 243 -5.65 0.24 16.05
CA GLY A 243 -5.40 -0.49 17.28
C GLY A 243 -4.20 -1.43 17.18
N LEU A 244 -4.08 -2.21 16.10
CA LEU A 244 -2.93 -3.06 15.83
C LEU A 244 -1.64 -2.26 15.71
N PHE A 245 -1.66 -1.13 15.01
CA PHE A 245 -0.50 -0.23 14.91
C PHE A 245 -0.02 0.25 16.28
N PHE A 246 -0.94 0.74 17.12
CA PHE A 246 -0.58 1.17 18.48
C PHE A 246 -0.15 0.02 19.38
N LEU A 247 -0.77 -1.15 19.23
CA LEU A 247 -0.38 -2.36 19.96
C LEU A 247 1.04 -2.80 19.59
N GLY A 248 1.38 -2.83 18.30
CA GLY A 248 2.74 -3.13 17.85
C GLY A 248 3.77 -2.13 18.36
N ALA A 249 3.43 -0.83 18.34
CA ALA A 249 4.26 0.22 18.89
C ALA A 249 4.47 0.08 20.41
N TRP A 250 3.42 -0.28 21.15
CA TRP A 250 3.49 -0.52 22.59
C TRP A 250 4.32 -1.76 22.92
N LEU A 251 4.16 -2.85 22.16
CA LEU A 251 4.99 -4.05 22.31
C LEU A 251 6.48 -3.75 22.06
N LEU A 252 6.77 -2.94 21.04
CA LEU A 252 8.12 -2.50 20.72
C LEU A 252 8.78 -1.76 21.89
N GLU A 253 8.02 -0.88 22.55
CA GLU A 253 8.54 -0.02 23.63
C GLU A 253 8.70 -0.74 24.97
N ASN A 254 7.81 -1.70 25.29
CA ASN A 254 7.72 -2.27 26.64
C ASN A 254 8.24 -3.71 26.76
N PHE A 255 8.23 -4.49 25.68
CA PHE A 255 8.49 -5.95 25.74
C PHE A 255 9.66 -6.41 24.88
N VAL A 256 10.22 -5.55 24.04
CA VAL A 256 11.44 -5.89 23.30
C VAL A 256 12.60 -5.78 24.27
N GLU A 257 12.97 -6.92 24.86
CA GLU A 257 14.08 -7.02 25.79
C GLU A 257 15.41 -6.65 25.13
N VAL A 258 16.18 -5.84 25.85
CA VAL A 258 17.61 -5.61 25.63
C VAL A 258 18.35 -6.85 26.13
N ASN A 259 18.45 -7.90 25.30
CA ASN A 259 19.31 -9.05 25.55
C ASN A 259 20.65 -8.86 24.84
#